data_AF-A0A7W0WRP3-F1
#
_entry.id   AF-A0A7W0WRP3-F1
#
_cell.length_a   1.000
_cell.length_b   1.000
_cell.length_c   1.000
_cell.angle_alpha   90.00
_cell.angle_beta   90.00
_cell.angle_gamma   90.00
#
_symmetry.space_group_name_H-M   'P 1'
#
loop_
_entity.id
_entity.type
_entity.pdbx_description
1 polymer ?
#
loop_
_entity_poly.entity_id
_entity_poly.type
_entity_poly.pdbx_seq_one_letter_code
_entity_poly.pdbx_strand_id
1 'polypeptide(L)'
;MGEGVGGRLDVTLTIHRKGIIDHVDVRAPGVAAKLVTKIDACVRTALEGVTFPSRKVGTTAVIPYVWQKTIAEGAGPQESCWNRKGCKTTDESTDSTATKPTKQKSITTTRQAPRAPRG
;
A
#
# COMPACT_ATOMS: atom_id res chain seq x y z
N MET A 1 12.61 2.96 -24.06
CA MET A 1 11.95 1.80 -23.44
C MET A 1 12.31 1.83 -21.96
N GLY A 2 11.36 2.07 -21.06
CA GLY A 2 11.64 2.20 -19.63
C GLY A 2 11.62 0.82 -18.96
N GLU A 3 12.74 0.41 -18.38
CA GLU A 3 12.79 -0.80 -17.56
C GLU A 3 11.88 -0.62 -16.33
N GLY A 4 11.02 -1.62 -16.08
CA GLY A 4 10.27 -1.70 -14.82
C GLY A 4 11.25 -1.89 -13.66
N VAL A 5 11.21 -1.00 -12.67
CA VAL A 5 12.07 -1.10 -11.48
C VAL A 5 11.38 -2.00 -10.46
N GLY A 6 11.80 -3.26 -10.39
CA GLY A 6 11.40 -4.21 -9.35
C GLY A 6 12.42 -4.24 -8.21
N GLY A 7 11.98 -4.63 -7.02
CA GLY A 7 12.88 -4.83 -5.89
C GLY A 7 12.24 -5.62 -4.75
N ARG A 8 13.09 -6.01 -3.80
CA ARG A 8 12.71 -6.77 -2.61
C ARG A 8 13.23 -6.08 -1.36
N LEU A 9 12.40 -6.04 -0.33
CA LEU A 9 12.68 -5.52 0.99
C LEU A 9 12.32 -6.63 1.98
N ASP A 10 13.32 -7.14 2.66
CA ASP A 10 13.16 -8.10 3.74
C ASP A 10 13.34 -7.35 5.07
N VAL A 11 12.28 -7.33 5.89
CA VAL A 11 12.33 -6.79 7.24
C VAL A 11 12.26 -7.94 8.23
N THR A 12 13.31 -8.11 9.03
CA THR A 12 13.36 -9.13 10.09
C THR A 12 13.19 -8.45 11.45
N LEU A 13 12.23 -8.94 12.22
CA LEU A 13 11.91 -8.46 13.56
C LEU A 13 12.24 -9.54 14.57
N THR A 14 13.02 -9.21 15.58
CA THR A 14 13.16 -10.03 16.79
C THR A 14 12.24 -9.45 17.85
N ILE A 15 11.24 -10.23 18.25
CA ILE A 15 10.18 -9.84 19.16
C ILE A 15 10.41 -10.53 20.50
N HIS A 16 10.53 -9.74 21.56
CA HIS A 16 10.65 -10.23 22.92
C HIS A 16 9.38 -10.99 23.34
N ARG A 17 9.49 -11.87 24.35
CA ARG A 17 8.33 -12.56 24.95
C ARG A 17 7.24 -11.61 25.48
N LYS A 18 7.61 -10.37 25.82
CA LYS A 18 6.68 -9.31 26.27
C LYS A 18 5.93 -8.62 25.11
N GLY A 19 6.23 -8.96 23.86
CA GLY A 19 5.61 -8.35 22.69
C GLY A 19 6.25 -7.04 22.23
N ILE A 20 7.41 -6.66 22.78
CA ILE A 20 8.20 -5.52 22.30
C ILE A 20 9.19 -5.97 21.22
N ILE A 21 9.49 -5.09 20.28
CA ILE A 21 10.50 -5.34 19.24
C ILE A 21 11.87 -5.04 19.84
N ASP A 22 12.73 -6.04 19.95
CA ASP A 22 14.09 -5.90 20.46
C ASP A 22 15.07 -5.48 19.35
N HIS A 23 14.87 -6.00 18.14
CA HIS A 23 15.75 -5.73 17.01
C HIS A 23 14.98 -5.71 15.68
N VAL A 24 15.30 -4.73 14.84
CA VAL A 24 14.91 -4.64 13.43
C VAL A 24 16.15 -4.75 12.54
N ASP A 25 16.15 -5.70 11.60
CA ASP A 25 17.12 -5.84 10.49
C ASP A 25 16.40 -5.59 9.15
N VAL A 26 16.96 -4.73 8.31
CA VAL A 26 16.36 -4.31 7.04
C VAL A 26 17.32 -4.59 5.90
N ARG A 27 16.88 -5.41 4.93
CA ARG A 27 17.67 -5.77 3.75
C ARG A 27 16.90 -5.42 2.49
N ALA A 28 17.56 -4.73 1.58
CA ALA A 28 16.99 -4.41 0.26
C ALA A 28 18.00 -4.74 -0.85
N PRO A 29 18.07 -6.01 -1.29
CA PRO A 29 18.97 -6.43 -2.35
C PRO A 29 18.71 -5.65 -3.64
N GLY A 30 19.77 -5.21 -4.32
CA GLY A 30 19.67 -4.43 -5.56
C GLY A 30 19.37 -2.94 -5.36
N VAL A 31 19.18 -2.48 -4.13
CA VAL A 31 19.00 -1.06 -3.81
C VAL A 31 20.35 -0.44 -3.40
N ALA A 32 20.63 0.77 -3.89
CA ALA A 32 21.84 1.49 -3.52
C ALA A 32 21.90 1.75 -2.01
N ALA A 33 23.07 1.54 -1.38
CA ALA A 33 23.23 1.61 0.08
C ALA A 33 22.70 2.92 0.72
N LYS A 34 22.86 4.07 0.04
CA LYS A 34 22.32 5.36 0.50
C LYS A 34 20.78 5.41 0.57
N LEU A 35 20.09 4.61 -0.23
CA LEU A 35 18.64 4.47 -0.18
C LEU A 35 18.22 3.43 0.87
N VAL A 36 19.02 2.37 1.06
CA VAL A 36 18.77 1.38 2.11
C VAL A 36 18.75 2.03 3.49
N THR A 37 19.66 2.96 3.79
CA THR A 37 19.65 3.68 5.07
C THR A 37 18.40 4.55 5.27
N LYS A 38 17.89 5.16 4.19
CA LYS A 38 16.62 5.90 4.23
C LYS A 38 15.44 4.97 4.48
N ILE A 39 15.43 3.81 3.82
CA ILE A 39 14.40 2.78 4.01
C ILE A 39 14.43 2.26 5.45
N ASP A 40 15.60 1.95 5.99
CA ASP A 40 15.76 1.52 7.38
C ASP A 40 15.20 2.55 8.36
N ALA A 41 15.52 3.84 8.18
CA ALA A 41 14.96 4.91 9.00
C ALA A 41 13.42 4.96 8.92
N CYS A 42 12.85 4.90 7.71
CA CYS A 42 11.39 4.88 7.53
C CYS A 42 10.74 3.66 8.19
N VAL A 43 11.34 2.48 8.06
CA VAL A 43 10.83 1.24 8.68
C VAL A 43 10.86 1.36 10.20
N ARG A 44 11.93 1.88 10.79
CA ARG A 44 12.03 2.09 12.25
C ARG A 44 10.95 3.03 12.76
N THR A 45 10.71 4.15 12.09
CA THR A 45 9.63 5.07 12.45
C THR A 45 8.26 4.43 12.30
N ALA A 46 8.03 3.66 11.23
CA ALA A 46 6.75 2.97 11.03
C ALA A 46 6.46 1.88 12.08
N LEU A 47 7.51 1.30 12.67
CA LEU A 47 7.41 0.29 13.72
C LEU A 47 7.41 0.87 15.14
N GLU A 48 7.58 2.20 15.27
CA GLU A 48 7.56 2.86 16.56
C GLU A 48 6.18 2.71 17.23
N GLY A 49 6.18 2.26 18.49
CA GLY A 49 4.94 2.01 19.23
C GLY A 49 4.18 0.73 18.83
N VAL A 50 4.64 -0.03 17.84
CA VAL A 50 4.05 -1.33 17.50
C VAL A 50 4.33 -2.34 18.61
N THR A 51 3.27 -3.01 19.07
CA THR A 51 3.36 -4.06 20.09
C THR A 51 2.68 -5.34 19.60
N PHE A 52 3.28 -6.47 19.94
CA PHE A 52 2.80 -7.80 19.63
C PHE A 52 2.14 -8.45 20.86
N PRO A 53 1.27 -9.45 20.70
CA PRO A 53 0.78 -10.24 21.82
C PRO A 53 1.93 -10.89 22.57
N SER A 54 1.85 -10.91 23.90
CA SER A 54 2.82 -11.61 24.74
C SER A 54 2.81 -13.11 24.47
N ARG A 55 3.98 -13.73 24.54
CA ARG A 55 4.20 -15.17 24.29
C ARG A 55 5.11 -15.75 25.36
N LYS A 56 5.16 -17.08 25.45
CA LYS A 56 6.04 -17.77 26.42
C LYS A 56 7.53 -17.60 26.08
N VAL A 57 7.85 -17.45 24.80
CA VAL A 57 9.21 -17.31 24.26
C VAL A 57 9.26 -16.14 23.27
N GLY A 58 10.47 -15.63 23.02
CA GLY A 58 10.71 -14.67 21.95
C GLY A 58 10.44 -15.29 20.57
N THR A 59 10.24 -14.46 19.56
CA THR A 59 9.95 -14.93 18.20
C THR A 59 10.64 -14.04 17.18
N THR A 60 11.16 -14.65 16.12
CA THR A 60 11.66 -13.92 14.95
C THR A 60 10.61 -13.97 13.85
N ALA A 61 10.25 -12.82 13.30
CA ALA A 61 9.33 -12.69 12.19
C ALA A 61 10.05 -12.06 10.99
N VAL A 62 9.86 -12.63 9.80
CA VAL A 62 10.37 -12.06 8.55
C VAL A 62 9.18 -11.59 7.74
N ILE A 63 9.20 -10.32 7.33
CA ILE A 63 8.17 -9.68 6.53
C ILE A 63 8.76 -9.44 5.13
N PRO A 64 8.46 -10.31 4.16
CA PRO A 64 8.90 -10.11 2.79
C PRO A 64 8.00 -9.07 2.11
N TYR A 65 8.61 -8.03 1.55
CA TYR A 65 7.94 -7.05 0.71
C TYR A 65 8.58 -7.05 -0.68
N VAL A 66 7.76 -7.29 -1.69
CA VAL A 66 8.21 -7.26 -3.10
C VAL A 66 7.44 -6.13 -3.77
N TRP A 67 8.16 -5.23 -4.43
CA TRP A 67 7.53 -4.21 -5.26
C TRP A 67 7.96 -4.38 -6.71
N GLN A 68 7.03 -4.07 -7.60
CA GLN A 68 7.28 -3.96 -9.01
C GLN A 68 6.71 -2.61 -9.42
N LYS A 69 7.59 -1.68 -9.82
CA LYS A 69 7.14 -0.44 -10.45
C LYS A 69 6.60 -0.80 -11.83
N THR A 70 5.29 -0.82 -11.98
CA THR A 70 4.65 -1.00 -13.28
C THR A 70 4.55 0.35 -13.99
N ILE A 71 4.45 0.32 -15.32
CA ILE A 71 4.32 1.51 -16.17
C ILE A 71 2.83 1.82 -16.42
N ALA A 72 1.91 0.98 -15.95
CA ALA A 72 0.48 1.12 -16.16
C ALA A 72 -0.13 2.04 -15.09
N GLU A 73 -0.94 3.02 -15.52
CA GLU A 73 -1.65 3.92 -14.61
C GLU A 73 -2.55 3.12 -13.66
N GLY A 74 -2.46 3.39 -12.36
CA GLY A 74 -3.21 2.69 -11.31
C GLY A 74 -2.64 1.34 -10.86
N ALA A 75 -1.60 0.82 -11.50
CA ALA A 75 -0.95 -0.44 -11.11
C ALA A 75 0.21 -0.17 -10.12
N GLY A 76 -0.16 0.21 -8.90
CA GLY A 76 0.74 0.27 -7.74
C GLY A 76 0.61 -0.97 -6.84
N PRO A 77 1.48 -1.13 -5.82
CA PRO A 77 1.28 -2.17 -4.81
C PRO A 77 -0.08 -1.98 -4.14
N GLN A 78 -0.91 -3.03 -4.15
CA GLN A 78 -2.17 -3.05 -3.40
C GLN A 78 -1.83 -2.93 -1.91
N GLU A 79 -2.38 -1.91 -1.24
CA GLU A 79 -2.24 -1.79 0.20
C GLU A 79 -2.84 -3.04 0.84
N SER A 80 -2.01 -3.85 1.50
CA SER A 80 -2.51 -4.99 2.25
C SER A 80 -3.48 -4.46 3.29
N CYS A 81 -4.75 -4.83 3.16
CA CYS A 81 -5.78 -4.28 4.02
C CYS A 81 -5.62 -4.91 5.42
N TRP A 82 -4.91 -4.19 6.29
CA TRP A 82 -4.45 -4.64 7.61
C TRP A 82 -5.64 -4.90 8.57
N ASN A 83 -6.38 -5.97 8.32
CA ASN A 83 -7.56 -6.37 9.08
C ASN A 83 -7.34 -7.77 9.69
N ARG A 84 -7.48 -7.88 11.02
CA ARG A 84 -7.40 -9.15 11.75
C ARG A 84 -8.45 -10.18 11.31
N LYS A 85 -9.53 -9.75 10.65
CA LYS A 85 -10.61 -10.61 10.12
C LYS A 85 -10.38 -11.06 8.67
N GLY A 86 -9.20 -10.78 8.10
CA GLY A 86 -8.89 -11.05 6.70
C GLY A 86 -9.27 -9.89 5.80
N CYS A 87 -8.72 -9.92 4.58
CA CYS A 87 -8.98 -8.86 3.62
C CYS A 87 -10.38 -8.94 3.04
N LYS A 88 -11.15 -7.85 3.16
CA LYS A 88 -12.45 -7.76 2.50
C LYS A 88 -12.18 -7.58 1.01
N THR A 89 -12.46 -8.61 0.23
CA THR A 89 -12.56 -8.49 -1.22
C THR A 89 -13.76 -7.62 -1.53
N THR A 90 -13.54 -6.34 -1.77
CA THR A 90 -14.58 -5.51 -2.37
C THR A 90 -13.95 -4.58 -3.39
N ASP A 91 -14.37 -4.74 -4.63
CA ASP A 91 -14.36 -3.76 -5.73
C ASP A 91 -15.06 -2.45 -5.33
N GLU A 92 -14.67 -1.83 -4.23
CA GLU A 92 -15.33 -0.64 -3.70
C GLU A 92 -14.28 0.43 -3.39
N SER A 93 -13.75 1.01 -4.47
CA SER A 93 -13.33 2.41 -4.46
C SER A 93 -14.56 3.28 -4.25
N THR A 94 -15.03 3.40 -3.01
CA THR A 94 -15.90 4.50 -2.62
C THR A 94 -15.52 5.03 -1.25
N ASP A 95 -14.82 6.15 -1.30
CA ASP A 95 -15.04 7.35 -0.49
C ASP A 95 -14.66 7.32 1.00
N SER A 96 -13.66 8.13 1.33
CA SER A 96 -13.63 8.90 2.58
C SER A 96 -12.65 10.07 2.47
N THR A 97 -13.09 11.17 1.86
CA THR A 97 -12.82 12.51 2.41
C THR A 97 -13.93 13.46 1.97
N ALA A 98 -14.86 13.67 2.90
CA ALA A 98 -15.89 14.68 2.82
C ALA A 98 -15.32 16.07 2.52
N THR A 99 -15.78 16.70 1.44
CA THR A 99 -15.78 18.16 1.28
C THR A 99 -17.15 18.61 0.76
N LYS A 100 -17.73 19.60 1.44
CA LYS A 100 -19.10 20.16 1.33
C LYS A 100 -19.73 20.18 -0.09
N PRO A 101 -21.06 19.96 -0.21
CA PRO A 101 -21.77 20.07 -1.48
C PRO A 101 -21.98 21.54 -1.88
N THR A 102 -21.27 21.98 -2.91
CA THR A 102 -21.59 23.21 -3.64
C THR A 102 -22.66 22.89 -4.69
N LYS A 103 -23.81 23.58 -4.62
CA LYS A 103 -24.95 23.45 -5.53
C LYS A 103 -24.51 23.45 -7.00
N GLN A 104 -24.54 22.29 -7.66
CA GLN A 104 -24.32 22.19 -9.09
C GLN A 104 -25.69 22.24 -9.79
N LYS A 105 -25.93 23.33 -10.54
CA LYS A 105 -27.11 23.51 -11.39
C LYS A 105 -27.10 22.43 -12.47
N SER A 106 -28.16 21.62 -12.50
CA SER A 106 -28.48 20.69 -13.58
C SER A 106 -28.59 21.44 -14.91
N ILE A 107 -27.77 21.07 -15.90
CA ILE A 107 -27.98 21.46 -17.29
C ILE A 107 -28.40 20.20 -18.03
N THR A 108 -29.70 20.11 -18.27
CA THR A 108 -30.38 19.06 -19.02
C THR A 108 -29.83 18.98 -20.44
N THR A 109 -29.27 17.81 -20.79
CA THR A 109 -28.83 17.50 -22.15
C THR A 109 -30.04 17.06 -22.98
N THR A 110 -30.48 17.90 -23.90
CA THR A 110 -31.49 17.56 -24.92
C THR A 110 -30.85 16.68 -25.99
N ARG A 111 -31.23 15.39 -26.02
CA ARG A 111 -30.97 14.47 -27.14
C ARG A 111 -31.76 14.94 -28.37
N GLN A 112 -31.08 15.40 -29.41
CA GLN A 112 -31.63 15.43 -30.77
C GLN A 112 -31.20 14.17 -31.52
N ALA A 113 -32.18 13.47 -32.08
CA ALA A 113 -32.01 12.21 -32.81
C ALA A 113 -31.46 12.45 -34.23
N PRO A 114 -30.62 11.54 -34.78
CA PRO A 114 -30.16 11.62 -36.16
C PRO A 114 -31.28 11.23 -37.15
N ARG A 115 -31.47 12.07 -38.17
CA ARG A 115 -32.40 11.85 -39.30
C ARG A 115 -31.71 10.94 -40.34
N ALA A 116 -32.40 9.89 -40.77
CA ALA A 116 -31.94 8.96 -41.80
C ALA A 116 -31.93 9.59 -43.21
N PRO A 117 -31.07 9.13 -44.13
CA PRO A 117 -31.06 9.58 -45.52
C PRO A 117 -32.11 8.81 -46.34
N ARG A 118 -32.84 9.49 -47.23
CA ARG A 118 -33.60 8.87 -48.33
C ARG A 118 -33.62 9.79 -49.54
N GLY A 119 -33.25 9.21 -50.69
CA GLY A 119 -33.77 9.53 -52.03
C GLY A 119 -33.24 10.80 -52.67
#